data_AF-A0A392PRQ8-F1
#
_entry.id   AF-A0A392PRQ8-F1
#
_cell.length_a   1.000
_cell.length_b   1.000
_cell.length_c   1.000
_cell.angle_alpha   90.00
_cell.angle_beta   90.00
_cell.angle_gamma   90.00
#
_symmetry.space_group_name_H-M   'P 1'
#
loop_
_entity.id
_entity.type
_entity.pdbx_description
1 polymer ?
#
loop_
_entity_poly.entity_id
_entity_poly.type
_entity_poly.pdbx_seq_one_letter_code
_entity_poly.pdbx_strand_id
1 'polypeptide(L)'
;MEVEKSSLCNCVVNFLLEENYILTAFELLHELLDDGRIDQSIRLQQFFSDPSRFPPNQISRFNSLSLADPQTLLQNKEEAEEKLAITDYELRLAQEDITKLKDELQTKTECNIIINDDATIKSSTDVSVNRDGDGGELQTQQQKGNNQSSFADLGPVKDTERRDLNCAVKEYLLIAGYRLTAMTFYEE
;
A
#
# COMPACT_ATOMS: atom_id res chain seq x y z
N MET A 1 29.63 10.36 20.59
CA MET A 1 29.25 11.19 19.43
C MET A 1 28.89 10.36 18.20
N GLU A 2 29.58 9.25 17.88
CA GLU A 2 29.20 8.39 16.74
C GLU A 2 27.87 7.63 16.94
N VAL A 3 27.55 7.25 18.18
CA VAL A 3 26.30 6.55 18.51
C VAL A 3 25.07 7.43 18.25
N GLU A 4 25.12 8.71 18.61
CA GLU A 4 24.04 9.68 18.38
C GLU A 4 23.82 9.94 16.88
N LYS A 5 24.91 10.04 16.10
CA LYS A 5 24.85 10.17 14.64
C LYS A 5 24.25 8.92 13.99
N SER A 6 24.62 7.74 14.49
CA SER A 6 24.07 6.47 14.01
C SER A 6 22.59 6.32 14.36
N SER A 7 22.15 6.76 15.54
CA SER A 7 20.72 6.79 15.89
C SER A 7 19.93 7.77 15.03
N LEU A 8 20.51 8.94 14.73
CA LEU A 8 19.86 9.93 13.88
C LEU A 8 19.69 9.44 12.44
N CYS A 9 20.72 8.78 11.89
CA CYS A 9 20.63 8.15 10.58
C CYS A 9 19.48 7.14 10.50
N ASN A 10 19.34 6.29 11.52
CA ASN A 10 18.23 5.33 11.59
C ASN A 10 16.86 6.03 11.64
N CYS A 11 16.74 7.16 12.36
CA CYS A 11 15.50 7.95 12.36
C CYS A 11 15.17 8.49 10.96
N VAL A 12 16.17 9.01 10.25
CA VAL A 12 16.00 9.52 8.87
C VAL A 12 15.62 8.39 7.92
N VAL A 13 16.27 7.23 8.01
CA VAL A 13 15.90 6.04 7.23
C VAL A 13 14.45 5.64 7.47
N ASN A 14 14.00 5.63 8.72
CA ASN A 14 12.62 5.28 9.05
C ASN A 14 11.65 6.31 8.46
N PHE A 15 11.95 7.59 8.63
CA PHE A 15 11.16 8.68 8.07
C PHE A 15 11.00 8.57 6.55
N LEU A 16 12.10 8.32 5.82
CA LEU A 16 12.06 8.19 4.36
C LEU A 16 11.19 7.01 3.91
N LEU A 17 11.25 5.88 4.63
CA LEU A 17 10.43 4.71 4.31
C LEU A 17 8.96 4.85 4.72
N GLU A 18 8.67 5.56 5.81
CA GLU A 18 7.31 5.80 6.31
C GLU A 18 6.56 6.82 5.44
N GLU A 19 7.22 7.90 5.04
CA GLU A 19 6.64 8.94 4.17
C GLU A 19 6.80 8.64 2.67
N ASN A 20 7.27 7.43 2.32
CA ASN A 20 7.38 6.93 0.94
C ASN A 20 8.33 7.76 0.03
N TYR A 21 9.41 8.31 0.60
CA TYR A 21 10.54 8.89 -0.13
C TYR A 21 11.49 7.79 -0.61
N ILE A 22 11.00 6.95 -1.54
CA ILE A 22 11.68 5.72 -1.95
C ILE A 22 12.93 6.01 -2.76
N LEU A 23 12.91 7.02 -3.62
CA LEU A 23 14.06 7.38 -4.45
C LEU A 23 15.17 7.95 -3.57
N THR A 24 14.82 8.86 -2.66
CA THR A 24 15.76 9.38 -1.67
C THR A 24 16.34 8.29 -0.78
N ALA A 25 15.50 7.35 -0.30
CA ALA A 25 15.96 6.22 0.51
C ALA A 25 16.95 5.33 -0.26
N PHE A 26 16.74 5.15 -1.57
CA PHE A 26 17.61 4.37 -2.43
C PHE A 26 18.96 5.05 -2.67
N GLU A 27 18.98 6.36 -2.87
CA GLU A 27 20.24 7.10 -3.00
C GLU A 27 21.04 7.11 -1.70
N LEU A 28 20.36 7.30 -0.57
CA LEU A 28 20.99 7.24 0.75
C LEU A 28 21.64 5.88 1.01
N LEU A 29 21.00 4.80 0.56
CA LEU A 29 21.58 3.45 0.62
C LEU A 29 22.93 3.40 -0.10
N HIS A 30 23.01 3.94 -1.31
CA HIS A 30 24.25 3.93 -2.10
C HIS A 30 25.34 4.80 -1.48
N GLU A 31 25.02 6.03 -1.04
CA GLU A 31 26.02 6.87 -0.37
C GLU A 31 26.50 6.25 0.96
N LEU A 32 25.62 5.58 1.72
CA LEU A 32 26.01 4.84 2.92
C LEU A 32 26.94 3.66 2.63
N LEU A 33 26.72 2.95 1.51
CA LEU A 33 27.58 1.86 1.08
C LEU A 33 28.95 2.36 0.63
N ASP A 34 28.98 3.46 -0.11
CA ASP A 34 30.21 4.10 -0.58
C ASP A 34 31.06 4.64 0.59
N ASP A 35 30.40 5.17 1.63
CA ASP A 35 31.05 5.59 2.89
C ASP A 35 31.44 4.43 3.82
N GLY A 36 31.11 3.19 3.46
CA GLY A 36 31.39 1.99 4.27
C GLY A 36 30.53 1.84 5.53
N ARG A 37 29.44 2.62 5.65
CA ARG A 37 28.48 2.60 6.77
C ARG A 37 27.42 1.52 6.60
N ILE A 38 27.88 0.27 6.43
CA ILE A 38 27.02 -0.89 6.12
C ILE A 38 25.98 -1.12 7.22
N ASP A 39 26.34 -0.96 8.49
CA ASP A 39 25.44 -1.19 9.62
C ASP A 39 24.17 -0.31 9.58
N GLN A 40 24.31 0.92 9.05
CA GLN A 40 23.20 1.87 8.94
C GLN A 40 22.33 1.62 7.70
N SER A 41 22.86 0.90 6.69
CA SER A 41 22.16 0.62 5.45
C SER A 41 21.45 -0.73 5.43
N ILE A 42 21.64 -1.60 6.43
CA ILE A 42 21.00 -2.92 6.54
C ILE A 42 19.48 -2.83 6.34
N ARG A 43 18.81 -1.88 6.99
CA ARG A 43 17.35 -1.71 6.88
C ARG A 43 16.92 -1.36 5.45
N LEU A 44 17.67 -0.48 4.78
CA LEU A 44 17.42 -0.12 3.39
C LEU A 44 17.69 -1.31 2.46
N GLN A 45 18.79 -2.03 2.65
CA GLN A 45 19.09 -3.24 1.88
C GLN A 45 17.98 -4.29 2.00
N GLN A 46 17.50 -4.54 3.22
CA GLN A 46 16.39 -5.47 3.46
C GLN A 46 15.11 -5.01 2.76
N PHE A 47 14.82 -3.70 2.79
CA PHE A 47 13.66 -3.14 2.13
C PHE A 47 13.72 -3.30 0.60
N PHE A 48 14.83 -2.95 -0.03
CA PHE A 48 15.00 -3.04 -1.48
C PHE A 48 15.24 -4.47 -1.99
N SER A 49 15.65 -5.40 -1.13
CA SER A 49 15.82 -6.81 -1.48
C SER A 49 14.52 -7.61 -1.44
N ASP A 50 13.43 -7.05 -0.90
CA ASP A 50 12.14 -7.75 -0.78
C ASP A 50 11.51 -8.00 -2.15
N PRO A 51 11.46 -9.27 -2.64
CA PRO A 51 10.92 -9.58 -3.97
C PRO A 51 9.40 -9.38 -4.05
N SER A 52 8.71 -9.29 -2.91
CA SER A 52 7.27 -9.03 -2.89
C SER A 52 6.95 -7.56 -3.18
N ARG A 53 7.81 -6.65 -2.73
CA ARG A 53 7.72 -5.21 -3.02
C ARG A 53 8.32 -4.87 -4.37
N PHE A 54 9.42 -5.53 -4.72
CA PHE A 54 10.19 -5.29 -5.93
C PHE A 54 10.29 -6.59 -6.76
N PRO A 55 9.21 -7.00 -7.45
CA PRO A 55 9.19 -8.23 -8.23
C PRO A 55 10.23 -8.18 -9.37
N PRO A 56 11.14 -9.17 -9.46
CA PRO A 56 12.22 -9.18 -10.45
C PRO A 56 11.75 -9.01 -11.90
N ASN A 57 10.60 -9.60 -12.24
CA ASN A 57 10.02 -9.50 -13.58
C ASN A 57 9.66 -8.06 -13.97
N GLN A 58 9.19 -7.25 -13.01
CA GLN A 58 8.91 -5.84 -13.25
C GLN A 58 10.20 -5.05 -13.42
N ILE A 59 11.19 -5.28 -12.55
CA ILE A 59 12.50 -4.62 -12.63
C ILE A 59 13.16 -4.89 -13.99
N SER A 60 13.18 -6.16 -14.44
CA SER A 60 13.73 -6.52 -15.75
C SER A 60 13.01 -5.82 -16.91
N ARG A 61 11.68 -5.69 -16.82
CA ARG A 61 10.89 -4.96 -17.82
C ARG A 61 11.26 -3.47 -17.84
N PHE A 62 11.34 -2.82 -16.69
CA PHE A 62 11.70 -1.39 -16.61
C PHE A 62 13.14 -1.10 -17.05
N ASN A 63 14.09 -1.96 -16.69
CA ASN A 63 15.47 -1.86 -17.16
C ASN A 63 15.57 -1.97 -18.69
N SER A 64 14.73 -2.81 -19.30
CA SER A 64 14.66 -2.93 -20.75
C SER A 64 14.10 -1.66 -21.40
N LEU A 65 13.19 -0.94 -20.73
CA LEU A 65 12.63 0.33 -21.22
C LEU A 65 13.63 1.47 -21.12
N SER A 66 14.42 1.56 -20.04
CA SER A 66 15.43 2.62 -19.88
C SER A 66 16.51 2.60 -20.96
N LEU A 67 16.75 1.45 -21.59
CA LEU A 67 17.73 1.29 -22.68
C LEU A 67 17.09 1.45 -24.07
N ALA A 68 15.77 1.60 -24.16
CA ALA A 68 15.06 1.73 -25.42
C ALA A 68 15.13 3.16 -25.97
N ASP A 69 15.21 3.27 -27.28
CA ASP A 69 15.13 4.55 -28.00
C ASP A 69 13.75 5.21 -27.78
N PRO A 70 13.65 6.56 -27.68
CA PRO A 70 12.39 7.26 -27.44
C PRO A 70 11.26 6.91 -28.41
N GLN A 71 11.57 6.63 -29.68
CA GLN A 71 10.58 6.24 -30.69
C GLN A 71 9.98 4.87 -30.35
N THR A 72 10.82 3.94 -29.88
CA THR A 72 10.41 2.59 -29.47
C THR A 72 9.56 2.64 -28.20
N LEU A 73 9.89 3.53 -27.26
CA LEU A 73 9.09 3.76 -26.06
C LEU A 73 7.69 4.28 -26.37
N LEU A 74 7.59 5.22 -27.32
CA LEU A 74 6.29 5.74 -27.75
C LEU A 74 5.43 4.64 -28.38
N GLN A 75 6.00 3.86 -29.29
CA GLN A 75 5.33 2.72 -29.92
C GLN A 75 4.84 1.70 -28.87
N ASN A 76 5.69 1.32 -27.92
CA ASN A 76 5.32 0.40 -26.84
C ASN A 76 4.19 0.95 -25.95
N LYS A 77 4.14 2.27 -25.74
CA LYS A 77 3.07 2.94 -24.99
C LYS A 77 1.75 2.84 -25.74
N GLU A 78 1.75 3.17 -27.03
CA GLU A 78 0.57 3.10 -27.89
C GLU A 78 0.03 1.66 -27.99
N GLU A 79 0.91 0.66 -28.17
CA GLU A 79 0.53 -0.75 -28.19
C GLU A 79 -0.07 -1.23 -26.85
N ALA A 80 0.46 -0.73 -25.72
CA ALA A 80 -0.09 -1.05 -24.41
C ALA A 80 -1.47 -0.41 -24.20
N GLU A 81 -1.69 0.82 -24.68
CA GLU A 81 -2.97 1.52 -24.64
C GLU A 81 -4.04 0.83 -25.51
N GLU A 82 -3.67 0.37 -26.70
CA GLU A 82 -4.58 -0.41 -27.56
C GLU A 82 -4.98 -1.73 -26.90
N LYS A 83 -4.01 -2.48 -26.38
CA LYS A 83 -4.27 -3.74 -25.66
C LYS A 83 -5.19 -3.51 -24.45
N LEU A 84 -4.95 -2.44 -23.69
CA LEU A 84 -5.79 -2.08 -22.55
C LEU A 84 -7.24 -1.82 -22.99
N ALA A 85 -7.43 -1.03 -24.05
CA ALA A 85 -8.76 -0.73 -24.60
C ALA A 85 -9.53 -2.00 -25.04
N ILE A 86 -8.83 -2.96 -25.66
CA ILE A 86 -9.41 -4.26 -26.03
C ILE A 86 -9.83 -5.03 -24.78
N THR A 87 -8.93 -5.16 -23.79
CA THR A 87 -9.22 -5.91 -22.56
C THR A 87 -10.34 -5.28 -21.74
N ASP A 88 -10.45 -3.95 -21.71
CA ASP A 88 -11.52 -3.23 -21.03
C ASP A 88 -12.89 -3.48 -21.70
N TYR A 89 -12.91 -3.60 -23.02
CA TYR A 89 -14.09 -3.98 -23.78
C TYR A 89 -14.51 -5.43 -23.48
N GLU A 90 -13.56 -6.37 -23.53
CA GLU A 90 -13.81 -7.79 -23.22
C GLU A 90 -14.30 -7.96 -21.77
N LEU A 91 -13.71 -7.23 -20.82
CA LEU A 91 -14.13 -7.22 -19.42
C LEU A 91 -15.58 -6.75 -19.28
N ARG A 92 -15.96 -5.67 -19.99
CA ARG A 92 -17.35 -5.16 -19.97
C ARG A 92 -18.33 -6.18 -20.52
N LEU A 93 -17.98 -6.84 -21.61
CA LEU A 93 -18.81 -7.89 -22.21
C LEU A 93 -18.99 -9.07 -21.24
N ALA A 94 -17.90 -9.53 -20.61
CA ALA A 94 -17.96 -10.60 -19.61
C ALA A 94 -18.79 -10.20 -18.37
N GLN A 95 -18.70 -8.95 -17.94
CA GLN A 95 -19.53 -8.42 -16.85
C GLN A 95 -21.02 -8.41 -17.22
N GLU A 96 -21.36 -7.98 -18.43
CA GLU A 96 -22.73 -8.00 -18.94
C GLU A 96 -23.28 -9.44 -18.96
N ASP A 97 -22.53 -10.40 -19.50
CA ASP A 97 -22.91 -11.82 -19.51
C ASP A 97 -23.12 -12.36 -18.08
N ILE A 98 -22.23 -12.02 -17.15
CA ILE A 98 -22.39 -12.39 -15.73
C ILE A 98 -23.67 -11.79 -15.15
N THR A 99 -23.99 -10.53 -15.42
CA THR A 99 -25.22 -9.90 -14.92
C THR A 99 -26.46 -10.56 -15.49
N LYS A 100 -26.48 -10.85 -16.80
CA LYS A 100 -27.60 -11.54 -17.46
C LYS A 100 -27.83 -12.94 -16.90
N LEU A 101 -26.76 -13.72 -16.70
CA LEU A 101 -26.85 -15.05 -16.11
C LEU A 101 -27.32 -14.99 -14.64
N LYS A 102 -26.88 -13.98 -13.88
CA LYS A 102 -27.39 -13.76 -12.51
C LYS A 102 -28.87 -13.45 -12.49
N ASP A 103 -29.35 -12.59 -13.41
CA ASP A 103 -30.77 -12.26 -13.53
C ASP A 103 -31.61 -13.48 -13.97
N GLU A 104 -31.11 -14.29 -14.90
CA GLU A 104 -31.77 -15.55 -15.31
C GLU A 104 -31.85 -16.56 -14.14
N LEU A 105 -30.78 -16.68 -13.34
CA LEU A 105 -30.78 -17.53 -12.16
C LEU A 105 -31.73 -17.02 -11.07
N GLN A 106 -31.77 -15.70 -10.85
CA GLN A 106 -32.68 -15.09 -9.87
C GLN A 106 -34.14 -15.27 -10.31
N THR A 107 -34.49 -14.93 -11.54
CA THR A 107 -35.84 -15.12 -12.09
C THR A 107 -36.26 -16.59 -12.06
N LYS A 108 -35.36 -17.53 -12.39
CA LYS A 108 -35.64 -18.97 -12.27
C LYS A 108 -35.85 -19.42 -10.83
N THR A 109 -35.11 -18.84 -9.88
CA THR A 109 -35.28 -19.11 -8.44
C THR A 109 -36.61 -18.55 -7.94
N GLU A 110 -36.96 -17.33 -8.31
CA GLU A 110 -38.24 -16.68 -7.99
C GLU A 110 -39.43 -17.45 -8.59
N CYS A 111 -39.35 -17.87 -9.86
CA CYS A 111 -40.37 -18.72 -10.48
C CYS A 111 -40.51 -20.08 -9.79
N ASN A 112 -39.41 -20.69 -9.33
CA ASN A 112 -39.47 -21.95 -8.60
C ASN A 112 -40.16 -21.79 -7.24
N ILE A 113 -39.93 -20.67 -6.54
CA ILE A 113 -40.60 -20.35 -5.28
C ILE A 113 -42.10 -20.15 -5.51
N ILE A 114 -42.50 -19.41 -6.54
CA ILE A 114 -43.92 -19.16 -6.86
C ILE A 114 -44.67 -20.45 -7.24
N ILE A 115 -44.01 -21.41 -7.89
CA ILE A 115 -44.63 -22.69 -8.28
C ILE A 115 -44.82 -23.63 -7.07
N ASN A 116 -44.02 -23.49 -6.00
CA ASN A 116 -44.14 -24.34 -4.81
C ASN A 116 -45.15 -23.82 -3.76
N ASP A 117 -45.60 -22.56 -3.85
CA ASP A 117 -46.51 -21.95 -2.87
C ASP A 117 -48.01 -22.23 -3.14
N ASP A 118 -48.40 -22.85 -4.26
CA ASP A 118 -49.80 -23.18 -4.58
C ASP A 118 -50.27 -24.55 -4.01
N ALA A 119 -49.46 -25.22 -3.18
CA ALA A 119 -49.76 -26.56 -2.65
C ALA A 119 -49.99 -26.66 -1.13
N THR A 120 -50.08 -25.56 -0.37
CA THR A 120 -50.34 -25.65 1.08
C THR A 120 -51.11 -24.46 1.65
N ILE A 121 -52.44 -24.57 1.74
CA ILE A 121 -53.28 -23.74 2.61
C ILE A 121 -53.68 -24.53 3.87
N LYS A 122 -53.38 -23.95 5.04
CA LYS A 122 -53.84 -24.22 6.43
C LYS A 122 -52.99 -25.15 7.31
N SER A 123 -52.20 -24.53 8.19
CA SER A 123 -52.12 -24.94 9.60
C SER A 123 -51.76 -23.72 10.45
N SER A 124 -52.75 -23.18 11.15
CA SER A 124 -52.60 -22.21 12.22
C SER A 124 -51.79 -22.82 13.37
N THR A 125 -50.72 -22.18 13.83
CA THR A 125 -50.45 -22.11 15.28
C THR A 125 -49.68 -20.84 15.60
N ASP A 126 -50.27 -20.13 16.55
CA ASP A 126 -49.86 -18.93 17.26
C ASP A 126 -48.51 -19.11 17.98
N VAL A 127 -47.78 -17.99 18.16
CA VAL A 127 -47.08 -17.56 19.39
C VAL A 127 -46.12 -16.41 19.04
N SER A 128 -46.54 -15.20 19.40
CA SER A 128 -45.65 -14.07 19.67
C SER A 128 -44.97 -14.25 21.02
N VAL A 129 -43.64 -14.05 21.10
CA VAL A 129 -42.98 -13.44 22.27
C VAL A 129 -41.73 -12.68 21.83
N ASN A 130 -41.75 -11.36 22.01
CA ASN A 130 -40.58 -10.48 21.99
C ASN A 130 -39.71 -10.70 23.24
N ARG A 131 -38.38 -10.57 23.11
CA ARG A 131 -37.41 -10.07 24.12
C ARG A 131 -36.02 -10.06 23.44
N ASP A 132 -35.49 -8.90 23.06
CA ASP A 132 -34.68 -7.98 23.87
C ASP A 132 -33.34 -8.58 24.34
N GLY A 133 -32.27 -8.02 23.74
CA GLY A 133 -31.03 -7.57 24.41
C GLY A 133 -30.11 -8.57 25.09
N ASP A 134 -28.89 -8.73 24.54
CA ASP A 134 -27.61 -8.78 25.29
C ASP A 134 -26.48 -8.80 24.23
N GLY A 135 -25.47 -7.93 24.20
CA GLY A 135 -24.74 -7.35 25.33
C GLY A 135 -23.47 -8.16 25.55
N GLY A 136 -22.38 -7.80 24.86
CA GLY A 136 -21.11 -8.54 24.91
C GLY A 136 -19.90 -7.69 24.55
N GLU A 137 -19.89 -6.44 25.02
CA GLU A 137 -18.68 -5.63 25.16
C GLU A 137 -17.68 -6.37 26.06
N LEU A 138 -16.44 -6.50 25.60
CA LEU A 138 -15.31 -6.84 26.47
C LEU A 138 -14.47 -5.59 26.65
N GLN A 139 -14.67 -4.99 27.83
CA GLN A 139 -13.95 -3.84 28.33
C GLN A 139 -12.47 -4.13 28.55
N THR A 140 -11.69 -3.15 28.14
CA THR A 140 -10.40 -2.73 28.67
C THR A 140 -10.36 -2.77 30.21
N GLN A 141 -9.38 -3.47 30.79
CA GLN A 141 -8.46 -2.95 31.81
C GLN A 141 -7.55 -4.06 32.33
N GLN A 142 -6.24 -3.92 32.11
CA GLN A 142 -5.28 -4.07 33.20
C GLN A 142 -3.98 -3.34 32.87
N GLN A 143 -3.71 -2.33 33.68
CA GLN A 143 -2.49 -1.55 33.73
C GLN A 143 -1.36 -2.36 34.38
N LYS A 144 -0.17 -2.36 33.79
CA LYS A 144 1.10 -2.18 34.54
C LYS A 144 2.25 -1.91 33.57
N GLY A 145 2.98 -0.84 33.86
CA GLY A 145 3.72 -0.06 32.87
C GLY A 145 5.11 -0.55 32.51
N ASN A 146 5.62 0.05 31.43
CA ASN A 146 7.02 0.44 31.36
C ASN A 146 7.15 1.59 30.35
N ASN A 147 7.80 2.67 30.78
CA ASN A 147 8.09 3.86 29.99
C ASN A 147 9.03 3.53 28.82
N GLN A 148 8.45 3.18 27.67
CA GLN A 148 9.10 3.35 26.38
C GLN A 148 8.09 4.09 25.51
N SER A 149 8.33 5.38 25.32
CA SER A 149 7.57 6.26 24.45
C SER A 149 7.58 5.67 23.03
N SER A 150 6.51 4.96 22.70
CA SER A 150 6.23 4.46 21.36
C SER A 150 6.16 5.65 20.42
N PHE A 151 7.20 5.85 19.62
CA PHE A 151 7.21 6.78 18.47
C PHE A 151 6.24 6.35 17.34
N ALA A 152 5.46 5.29 17.55
CA ALA A 152 4.63 4.63 16.55
C ALA A 152 3.15 5.06 16.56
N ASP A 153 2.76 6.09 17.33
CA ASP A 153 1.35 6.53 17.46
C ASP A 153 1.11 8.00 17.08
N LEU A 154 1.96 8.56 16.22
CA LEU A 154 1.66 9.83 15.56
C LEU A 154 1.00 9.45 14.23
N GLY A 155 -0.32 9.62 14.14
CA GLY A 155 -1.07 9.42 12.89
C GLY A 155 -0.48 10.19 11.70
N PRO A 156 -1.02 10.02 10.48
CA PRO A 156 -0.41 10.55 9.25
C PRO A 156 0.01 12.00 9.43
N VAL A 157 1.31 12.27 9.23
CA VAL A 157 1.96 13.54 9.52
C VAL A 157 1.18 14.67 8.83
N LYS A 158 0.82 15.73 9.56
CA LYS A 158 0.12 16.88 8.97
C LYS A 158 1.04 17.59 7.98
N ASP A 159 0.49 18.18 6.93
CA ASP A 159 1.28 18.82 5.86
C ASP A 159 2.25 19.90 6.37
N THR A 160 1.94 20.58 7.47
CA THR A 160 2.85 21.53 8.13
C THR A 160 4.01 20.85 8.83
N GLU A 161 3.73 19.77 9.58
CA GLU A 161 4.73 18.99 10.31
C GLU A 161 5.66 18.27 9.33
N ARG A 162 5.12 17.78 8.20
CA ARG A 162 5.92 17.16 7.12
C ARG A 162 6.90 18.15 6.54
N ARG A 163 6.49 19.41 6.32
CA ARG A 163 7.40 20.45 5.80
C ARG A 163 8.55 20.73 6.75
N ASP A 164 8.28 20.80 8.05
CA ASP A 164 9.30 21.06 9.06
C ASP A 164 10.27 19.87 9.19
N LEU A 165 9.73 18.65 9.18
CA LEU A 165 10.53 17.42 9.16
C LEU A 165 11.39 17.32 7.89
N ASN A 166 10.84 17.65 6.72
CA ASN A 166 11.60 17.68 5.47
C ASN A 166 12.74 18.69 5.54
N CYS A 167 12.51 19.88 6.11
CA CYS A 167 13.58 20.86 6.31
C CYS A 167 14.70 20.28 7.19
N ALA A 168 14.35 19.62 8.30
CA ALA A 168 15.32 19.02 9.21
C ALA A 168 16.09 17.84 8.58
N VAL A 169 15.41 16.98 7.83
CA VAL A 169 16.02 15.85 7.11
C VAL A 169 16.98 16.37 6.03
N LYS A 170 16.58 17.38 5.27
CA LYS A 170 17.45 18.03 4.28
C LYS A 170 18.70 18.61 4.93
N GLU A 171 18.56 19.32 6.05
CA GLU A 171 19.70 19.87 6.77
C GLU A 171 20.63 18.76 7.27
N TYR A 172 20.08 17.67 7.82
CA TYR A 172 20.86 16.50 8.20
C TYR A 172 21.66 15.92 7.03
N LEU A 173 21.02 15.69 5.88
CA LEU A 173 21.68 15.14 4.70
C LEU A 173 22.84 16.03 4.23
N LEU A 174 22.65 17.35 4.22
CA LEU A 174 23.69 18.32 3.86
C LEU A 174 24.85 18.33 4.86
N ILE A 175 24.57 18.30 6.16
CA ILE A 175 25.62 18.28 7.21
C ILE A 175 26.40 16.96 7.17
N ALA A 176 25.73 15.84 6.88
CA ALA A 176 26.35 14.53 6.79
C ALA A 176 27.18 14.32 5.50
N GLY A 177 27.05 15.22 4.52
CA GLY A 177 27.79 15.17 3.25
C GLY A 177 27.04 14.50 2.09
N TYR A 178 25.82 14.03 2.32
CA TYR A 178 24.95 13.35 1.36
C TYR A 178 24.27 14.33 0.41
N ARG A 179 25.07 15.03 -0.40
CA ARG A 179 24.60 16.14 -1.24
C ARG A 179 23.73 15.67 -2.39
N LEU A 180 24.01 14.47 -2.94
CA LEU A 180 23.21 13.89 -4.00
C LEU A 180 21.83 13.50 -3.46
N THR A 181 21.80 12.72 -2.37
CA THR A 181 20.55 12.36 -1.68
C THR A 181 19.75 13.59 -1.29
N ALA A 182 20.39 14.67 -0.82
CA ALA A 182 19.70 15.91 -0.47
C ALA A 182 19.08 16.64 -1.68
N MET A 183 19.67 16.48 -2.87
CA MET A 183 19.14 17.05 -4.12
C MET A 183 17.91 16.28 -4.57
N THR A 184 17.99 14.95 -4.59
CA THR A 184 16.88 14.07 -4.93
C THR A 184 15.72 14.20 -3.95
N PHE A 185 16.01 14.32 -2.65
CA PHE A 185 15.00 14.60 -1.63
C PHE A 185 14.21 15.89 -1.85
N TYR A 186 14.76 16.85 -2.61
CA TYR A 186 14.04 18.07 -2.96
C TYR A 186 13.15 17.91 -4.19
N GLU A 187 13.48 16.98 -5.08
CA GLU A 187 12.73 16.72 -6.31
C GLU A 187 11.56 15.74 -6.10
N GLU A 188 11.67 14.87 -5.11
CA GLU A 188 10.65 13.91 -4.68
C GLU A 188 9.57 14.54 -3.77
#